data_AF-F5H8D3-F1
#
_entry.id   AF-F5H8D3-F1
#
_cell.length_a   1.000
_cell.length_b   1.000
_cell.length_c   1.000
_cell.angle_alpha   90.00
_cell.angle_beta   90.00
_cell.angle_gamma   90.00
#
_symmetry.space_group_name_H-M   'P 1'
#
loop_
_entity.id
_entity.type
_entity.pdbx_description
1 polymer ?
#
loop_
_entity_poly.entity_id
_entity_poly.type
_entity_poly.pdbx_seq_one_letter_code
_entity_poly.pdbx_strand_id
1 'polypeptide(L)'
;MKNWGVIGGIAAALAAGIYVIWGPITERKKRRKGLVPGLVNLGNTCFMNSLLQGLSACPAFIRWLEEFTSQYSRDQKEPPSHQYLSLTLLHLLKALSCQEVTDDEVLDASCLLDVLRMYRWQISSFEEQDAHELFHVITSSLEDERDRQPRVTHLFDVHSLEQQSEITPKQITCRTR
;
A
#
# COMPACT_ATOMS: atom_id res chain seq x y z
N MET A 1 -71.25 -26.07 2.34
CA MET A 1 -70.28 -25.29 3.12
C MET A 1 -68.97 -25.31 2.36
N LYS A 2 -68.39 -24.14 2.17
CA LYS A 2 -67.57 -23.75 1.01
C LYS A 2 -66.09 -24.06 1.35
N ASN A 3 -65.31 -24.65 0.44
CA ASN A 3 -63.96 -25.23 0.63
C ASN A 3 -62.82 -24.22 0.94
N TRP A 4 -63.09 -23.23 1.78
CA TRP A 4 -62.21 -22.07 2.00
C TRP A 4 -60.90 -22.45 2.68
N GLY A 5 -60.90 -23.50 3.51
CA GLY A 5 -59.67 -24.03 4.13
C GLY A 5 -58.70 -24.62 3.12
N VAL A 6 -59.20 -25.31 2.09
CA VAL A 6 -58.35 -25.89 1.03
C VAL A 6 -57.75 -24.81 0.15
N ILE A 7 -58.54 -23.78 -0.19
CA ILE A 7 -58.07 -22.63 -0.97
C ILE A 7 -57.01 -21.85 -0.18
N GLY A 8 -57.23 -21.64 1.12
CA GLY A 8 -56.26 -20.99 2.00
C GLY A 8 -54.94 -21.77 2.12
N GLY A 9 -55.02 -23.09 2.27
CA GLY A 9 -53.84 -23.97 2.33
C GLY A 9 -53.00 -23.94 1.05
N ILE A 10 -53.64 -24.01 -0.11
CA ILE A 10 -52.95 -23.93 -1.41
C ILE A 10 -52.29 -22.56 -1.59
N ALA A 11 -52.98 -21.48 -1.25
CA ALA A 11 -52.43 -20.12 -1.35
C ALA A 11 -51.20 -19.93 -0.44
N ALA A 12 -51.26 -20.44 0.80
CA ALA A 12 -50.14 -20.37 1.73
C ALA A 12 -48.92 -21.17 1.24
N ALA A 13 -49.13 -22.38 0.69
CA ALA A 13 -48.06 -23.20 0.15
C ALA A 13 -47.38 -22.54 -1.07
N LEU A 14 -48.16 -21.90 -1.96
CA LEU A 14 -47.62 -21.15 -3.10
C LEU A 14 -46.83 -19.92 -2.64
N ALA A 15 -47.34 -19.16 -1.67
CA ALA A 15 -46.63 -18.01 -1.12
C ALA A 15 -45.30 -18.42 -0.46
N ALA A 16 -45.31 -19.53 0.29
CA ALA A 16 -44.09 -20.09 0.89
C ALA A 16 -43.11 -20.59 -0.18
N GLY A 17 -43.58 -21.26 -1.24
CA GLY A 17 -42.75 -21.70 -2.35
C GLY A 17 -42.09 -20.53 -3.09
N ILE A 18 -42.84 -19.46 -3.35
CA ILE A 18 -42.31 -18.22 -3.96
C ILE A 18 -41.31 -17.55 -3.03
N TYR A 19 -41.57 -17.49 -1.73
CA TYR A 19 -40.64 -16.93 -0.75
C TYR A 19 -39.37 -17.77 -0.58
N VAL A 20 -39.40 -19.09 -0.76
CA VAL A 20 -38.18 -19.92 -0.69
C VAL A 20 -37.35 -19.77 -1.97
N ILE A 21 -38.00 -19.74 -3.15
CA ILE A 21 -37.31 -19.66 -4.44
C ILE A 21 -36.84 -18.22 -4.74
N TRP A 22 -37.62 -17.21 -4.33
CA TRP A 22 -37.44 -15.80 -4.66
C TRP A 22 -37.45 -14.86 -3.46
N GLY A 23 -37.33 -15.44 -2.26
CA GLY A 23 -37.31 -14.69 -1.00
C GLY A 23 -36.30 -13.56 -1.03
N PRO A 24 -36.54 -12.51 -0.22
CA PRO A 24 -35.66 -11.36 -0.19
C PRO A 24 -34.24 -11.85 0.07
N ILE A 25 -33.32 -11.51 -0.82
CA ILE A 25 -31.88 -11.60 -0.56
C ILE A 25 -31.63 -10.71 0.66
N THR A 26 -31.71 -11.26 1.87
CA THR A 26 -31.42 -10.59 3.14
C THR A 26 -29.92 -10.59 3.39
N GLU A 27 -29.14 -10.31 2.36
CA GLU A 27 -27.72 -9.99 2.45
C GLU A 27 -27.44 -8.95 1.36
N ARG A 28 -28.24 -7.87 1.33
CA ARG A 28 -27.71 -6.63 0.78
C ARG A 28 -26.65 -6.15 1.76
N LYS A 29 -25.43 -6.73 1.70
CA LYS A 29 -24.24 -6.08 2.24
C LYS A 29 -24.30 -4.66 1.67
N LYS A 30 -24.64 -3.70 2.53
CA LYS A 30 -24.64 -2.28 2.17
C LYS A 30 -23.20 -2.02 1.76
N ARG A 31 -22.93 -1.90 0.45
CA ARG A 31 -21.61 -1.53 -0.06
C ARG A 31 -21.14 -0.33 0.73
N ARG A 32 -20.18 -0.52 1.63
CA ARG A 32 -19.71 0.54 2.50
C ARG A 32 -18.72 1.34 1.67
N LYS A 33 -19.25 2.26 0.87
CA LYS A 33 -18.43 3.16 0.07
C LYS A 33 -17.51 3.96 0.98
N GLY A 34 -16.24 4.08 0.60
CA GLY A 34 -15.24 4.85 1.35
C GLY A 34 -14.52 4.07 2.45
N LEU A 35 -14.58 2.73 2.46
CA LEU A 35 -13.66 1.92 3.26
C LEU A 35 -12.31 1.79 2.54
N VAL A 36 -11.26 1.61 3.35
CA VAL A 36 -9.92 1.23 2.89
C VAL A 36 -9.71 -0.27 3.10
N PRO A 37 -8.79 -0.90 2.36
CA PRO A 37 -8.46 -2.31 2.56
C PRO A 37 -8.00 -2.61 3.98
N GLY A 38 -8.37 -3.80 4.48
CA GLY A 38 -7.81 -4.35 5.70
C GLY A 38 -6.37 -4.86 5.51
N LEU A 39 -5.72 -5.23 6.60
CA LEU A 39 -4.40 -5.89 6.57
C LEU A 39 -4.47 -7.21 7.33
N VAL A 40 -3.93 -8.27 6.74
CA VAL A 40 -3.80 -9.58 7.41
C VAL A 40 -2.87 -9.43 8.61
N ASN A 41 -3.28 -9.94 9.77
CA ASN A 41 -2.40 -10.09 10.93
C ASN A 41 -1.62 -11.41 10.79
N LEU A 42 -0.31 -11.34 10.56
CA LEU A 42 0.57 -12.48 10.27
C LEU A 42 1.17 -13.11 11.54
N GLY A 43 0.44 -13.02 12.65
CA GLY A 43 0.87 -13.45 13.97
C GLY A 43 1.55 -12.33 14.76
N ASN A 44 0.76 -11.68 15.62
CA ASN A 44 1.19 -10.54 16.46
C ASN A 44 1.74 -9.34 15.70
N THR A 45 1.37 -9.16 14.42
CA THR A 45 1.80 -8.02 13.57
C THR A 45 0.83 -6.84 13.59
N CYS A 46 -0.09 -6.77 14.56
CA CYS A 46 -1.08 -5.70 14.64
C CYS A 46 -0.44 -4.32 14.83
N PHE A 47 0.73 -4.24 15.46
CA PHE A 47 1.53 -3.00 15.58
C PHE A 47 1.93 -2.44 14.20
N MET A 48 2.26 -3.31 13.25
CA MET A 48 2.61 -2.92 11.89
C MET A 48 1.36 -2.51 11.12
N ASN A 49 0.29 -3.29 11.24
CA ASN A 49 -0.96 -3.01 10.56
C ASN A 49 -1.55 -1.66 10.99
N SER A 50 -1.56 -1.37 12.29
CA SER A 50 -2.06 -0.09 12.80
C SER A 50 -1.22 1.11 12.34
N LEU A 51 0.12 0.97 12.32
CA LEU A 51 1.00 2.01 11.83
C LEU A 51 0.80 2.25 10.32
N LEU A 52 0.73 1.20 9.51
CA LEU A 52 0.54 1.32 8.05
C LEU A 52 -0.78 2.03 7.70
N GLN A 53 -1.85 1.75 8.43
CA GLN A 53 -3.12 2.46 8.27
C GLN A 53 -2.99 3.94 8.68
N GLY A 54 -2.21 4.26 9.72
CA GLY A 54 -1.92 5.65 10.10
C GLY A 54 -1.10 6.40 9.05
N LEU A 55 -0.08 5.76 8.49
CA LEU A 55 0.78 6.34 7.45
C LEU A 55 0.05 6.49 6.10
N SER A 56 -0.85 5.57 5.74
CA SER A 56 -1.62 5.66 4.49
C SER A 56 -2.63 6.82 4.52
N ALA A 57 -3.08 7.22 5.72
CA ALA A 57 -3.91 8.39 5.94
C ALA A 57 -3.14 9.73 5.87
N CYS A 58 -1.84 9.71 5.54
CA CYS A 58 -0.98 10.90 5.43
C CYS A 58 -0.58 11.18 3.95
N PRO A 59 -1.39 11.93 3.17
CA PRO A 59 -1.09 12.20 1.75
C PRO A 59 0.24 12.92 1.49
N ALA A 60 0.71 13.73 2.44
CA ALA A 60 2.01 14.39 2.34
C ALA A 60 3.16 13.36 2.38
N PHE A 61 3.04 12.34 3.22
CA PHE A 61 4.05 11.29 3.34
C PHE A 61 4.06 10.40 2.10
N ILE A 62 2.89 10.01 1.58
CA ILE A 62 2.79 9.25 0.32
C ILE A 62 3.41 10.04 -0.83
N ARG A 63 3.07 11.32 -1.00
CA ARG A 63 3.65 12.16 -2.05
C ARG A 63 5.16 12.31 -1.93
N TRP A 64 5.68 12.44 -0.71
CA TRP A 64 7.12 12.45 -0.49
C TRP A 64 7.76 11.12 -0.88
N LEU A 65 7.15 9.97 -0.55
CA LEU A 65 7.63 8.64 -0.96
C LEU A 65 7.58 8.45 -2.48
N GLU A 66 6.55 8.96 -3.17
CA GLU A 66 6.47 8.95 -4.64
C GLU A 66 7.64 9.70 -5.27
N GLU A 67 7.91 10.91 -4.82
CA GLU A 67 9.05 11.70 -5.29
C GLU A 67 10.37 10.99 -4.98
N PHE A 68 10.51 10.51 -3.73
CA PHE A 68 11.70 9.79 -3.26
C PHE A 68 11.98 8.51 -4.04
N THR A 69 10.96 7.86 -4.60
CA THR A 69 11.13 6.61 -5.36
C THR A 69 11.23 6.83 -6.86
N SER A 70 10.83 8.00 -7.38
CA SER A 70 10.84 8.31 -8.82
C SER A 70 12.22 8.17 -9.48
N GLN A 71 13.27 8.43 -8.72
CA GLN A 71 14.66 8.33 -9.13
C GLN A 71 15.12 6.89 -9.41
N TYR A 72 14.55 5.88 -8.75
CA TYR A 72 14.87 4.47 -9.03
C TYR A 72 14.47 4.08 -10.46
N SER A 73 13.45 4.72 -11.03
CA SER A 73 12.99 4.46 -12.39
C SER A 73 13.86 5.12 -13.48
N ARG A 74 14.67 6.13 -13.13
CA ARG A 74 15.53 6.84 -14.10
C ARG A 74 16.85 6.13 -14.36
N ASP A 75 17.38 5.41 -13.37
CA ASP A 75 18.73 4.81 -13.42
C ASP A 75 18.75 3.31 -13.78
N GLN A 76 17.61 2.67 -14.01
CA GLN A 76 17.55 1.21 -14.21
C GLN A 76 17.46 0.80 -15.68
N LYS A 77 18.55 0.21 -16.20
CA LYS A 77 18.54 -0.71 -17.37
C LYS A 77 18.27 -2.16 -16.98
N GLU A 78 18.45 -2.50 -15.70
CA GLU A 78 18.31 -3.84 -15.11
C GLU A 78 17.51 -3.75 -13.80
N PRO A 79 16.73 -4.77 -13.41
CA PRO A 79 15.98 -4.78 -12.17
C PRO A 79 16.92 -4.65 -10.97
N PRO A 80 16.50 -3.96 -9.89
CA PRO A 80 17.36 -3.71 -8.75
C PRO A 80 17.65 -5.04 -8.04
N SER A 81 18.92 -5.30 -7.78
CA SER A 81 19.37 -6.52 -7.08
C SER A 81 18.91 -6.59 -5.62
N HIS A 82 18.45 -5.46 -5.06
CA HIS A 82 18.01 -5.33 -3.67
C HIS A 82 16.60 -4.75 -3.62
N GLN A 83 15.79 -5.30 -2.72
CA GLN A 83 14.45 -4.83 -2.45
C GLN A 83 14.51 -3.60 -1.55
N TYR A 84 14.19 -2.42 -2.10
CA TYR A 84 14.15 -1.17 -1.34
C TYR A 84 12.92 -1.12 -0.41
N LEU A 85 13.15 -0.66 0.81
CA LEU A 85 12.11 -0.39 1.79
C LEU A 85 11.15 0.66 1.26
N SER A 86 11.66 1.77 0.68
CA SER A 86 10.81 2.85 0.18
C SER A 86 9.81 2.40 -0.90
N LEU A 87 10.24 1.51 -1.82
CA LEU A 87 9.37 0.99 -2.88
C LEU A 87 8.30 0.06 -2.31
N THR A 88 8.70 -0.85 -1.42
CA THR A 88 7.79 -1.80 -0.77
C THR A 88 6.75 -1.08 0.08
N LEU A 89 7.18 -0.08 0.85
CA LEU A 89 6.32 0.76 1.66
C LEU A 89 5.36 1.58 0.80
N LEU A 90 5.86 2.25 -0.24
CA LEU A 90 5.01 3.06 -1.13
C LEU A 90 3.92 2.22 -1.80
N HIS A 91 4.26 1.00 -2.25
CA HIS A 91 3.28 0.09 -2.85
C HIS A 91 2.12 -0.19 -1.89
N LEU A 92 2.43 -0.56 -0.64
CA LEU A 92 1.42 -0.84 0.37
C LEU A 92 0.61 0.40 0.74
N LEU A 93 1.26 1.54 0.99
CA LEU A 93 0.56 2.76 1.39
C LEU A 93 -0.38 3.28 0.30
N LYS A 94 0.01 3.17 -0.98
CA LYS A 94 -0.88 3.49 -2.10
C LYS A 94 -2.11 2.61 -2.11
N ALA A 95 -1.92 1.28 -2.06
CA ALA A 95 -3.02 0.33 -2.03
C ALA A 95 -3.98 0.61 -0.86
N LEU A 96 -3.45 0.91 0.32
CA LEU A 96 -4.23 1.27 1.51
C LEU A 96 -4.93 2.64 1.41
N SER A 97 -4.37 3.58 0.66
CA SER A 97 -4.97 4.91 0.48
C SER A 97 -6.10 4.94 -0.56
N CYS A 98 -6.21 3.91 -1.41
CA CYS A 98 -7.23 3.83 -2.45
C CYS A 98 -8.59 3.46 -1.85
N GLN A 99 -9.61 4.29 -2.10
CA GLN A 99 -10.99 4.10 -1.64
C GLN A 99 -11.90 3.38 -2.65
N GLU A 100 -11.39 3.08 -3.84
CA GLU A 100 -12.16 2.44 -4.94
C GLU A 100 -12.26 0.92 -4.81
N VAL A 101 -11.75 0.39 -3.71
CA VAL A 101 -11.53 -1.03 -3.52
C VAL A 101 -12.82 -1.75 -3.14
N THR A 102 -12.99 -2.97 -3.65
CA THR A 102 -14.13 -3.85 -3.36
C THR A 102 -14.37 -4.05 -1.86
N ASP A 103 -15.65 -4.24 -1.48
CA ASP A 103 -15.98 -4.66 -0.11
C ASP A 103 -15.13 -5.89 0.26
N ASP A 104 -14.54 -5.85 1.46
CA ASP A 104 -13.75 -6.92 2.08
C ASP A 104 -12.34 -7.20 1.49
N GLU A 105 -11.71 -6.25 0.78
CA GLU A 105 -10.30 -6.42 0.39
C GLU A 105 -9.36 -6.40 1.61
N VAL A 106 -8.46 -7.39 1.66
CA VAL A 106 -7.45 -7.53 2.71
C VAL A 106 -6.10 -7.70 2.04
N LEU A 107 -5.14 -6.84 2.42
CA LEU A 107 -3.79 -6.85 1.90
C LEU A 107 -2.83 -7.61 2.84
N ASP A 108 -1.77 -8.14 2.25
CA ASP A 108 -0.69 -8.84 2.95
C ASP A 108 0.57 -7.96 3.00
N ALA A 109 1.07 -7.69 4.20
CA ALA A 109 2.26 -6.88 4.45
C ALA A 109 3.52 -7.71 4.79
N SER A 110 3.52 -9.03 4.56
CA SER A 110 4.67 -9.93 4.77
C SER A 110 5.92 -9.46 4.06
N CYS A 111 5.76 -8.99 2.82
CA CYS A 111 6.82 -8.44 1.99
C CYS A 111 7.57 -7.28 2.68
N LEU A 112 6.85 -6.37 3.36
CA LEU A 112 7.47 -5.29 4.12
C LEU A 112 8.22 -5.82 5.34
N LEU A 113 7.64 -6.80 6.02
CA LEU A 113 8.24 -7.42 7.20
C LEU A 113 9.56 -8.13 6.83
N ASP A 114 9.61 -8.81 5.69
CA ASP A 114 10.83 -9.44 5.18
C ASP A 114 11.91 -8.41 4.81
N VAL A 115 11.53 -7.31 4.17
CA VAL A 115 12.46 -6.21 3.88
C VAL A 115 13.01 -5.62 5.18
N LEU A 116 12.17 -5.36 6.18
CA LEU A 116 12.61 -4.81 7.46
C LEU A 116 13.62 -5.72 8.18
N ARG A 117 13.46 -7.04 8.08
CA ARG A 117 14.46 -8.01 8.56
C ARG A 117 15.79 -7.89 7.82
N MET A 118 15.77 -7.66 6.51
CA MET A 118 16.98 -7.39 5.71
C MET A 118 17.67 -6.08 6.13
N TYR A 119 16.88 -5.07 6.50
CA TYR A 119 17.34 -3.78 7.06
C TYR A 119 17.73 -3.86 8.54
N ARG A 120 18.10 -5.05 9.03
CA ARG A 120 18.63 -5.32 10.38
C ARG A 120 17.65 -5.15 11.53
N TRP A 121 16.36 -5.01 11.27
CA TRP A 121 15.39 -5.12 12.35
C TRP A 121 15.07 -6.59 12.65
N GLN A 122 15.91 -7.18 13.50
CA GLN A 122 15.84 -8.60 13.87
C GLN A 122 14.85 -8.82 15.01
N ILE A 123 13.57 -8.78 14.70
CA ILE A 123 12.50 -9.16 15.63
C ILE A 123 12.20 -10.66 15.57
N SER A 124 11.80 -11.24 16.70
CA SER A 124 11.23 -12.58 16.73
C SER A 124 9.95 -12.61 15.90
N SER A 125 9.85 -13.54 14.95
CA SER A 125 8.56 -13.86 14.34
C SER A 125 7.59 -14.23 15.46
N PHE A 126 6.40 -13.63 15.51
CA PHE A 126 5.34 -13.88 16.49
C PHE A 126 5.44 -13.18 17.85
N GLU A 127 6.36 -12.23 18.05
CA GLU A 127 6.36 -11.37 19.24
C GLU A 127 5.59 -10.06 18.98
N GLU A 128 4.83 -9.59 19.98
CA GLU A 128 4.24 -8.24 19.93
C GLU A 128 5.35 -7.19 20.00
N GLN A 129 5.22 -6.10 19.24
CA GLN A 129 6.22 -5.03 19.19
C GLN A 129 5.56 -3.66 19.38
N ASP A 130 6.34 -2.64 19.72
CA ASP A 130 5.87 -1.26 19.80
C ASP A 130 5.76 -0.65 18.40
N ALA A 131 4.58 -0.13 18.04
CA ALA A 131 4.34 0.55 16.76
C ALA A 131 5.18 1.83 16.61
N HIS A 132 5.51 2.50 17.72
CA HIS A 132 6.37 3.68 17.71
C HIS A 132 7.84 3.32 17.45
N GLU A 133 8.30 2.18 17.96
CA GLU A 133 9.63 1.65 17.62
C GLU A 133 9.69 1.32 16.12
N LEU A 134 8.69 0.62 15.59
CA LEU A 134 8.57 0.37 14.15
C LEU A 134 8.62 1.66 13.33
N PHE A 135 7.91 2.71 13.77
CA PHE A 135 7.91 3.99 13.09
C PHE A 135 9.34 4.55 12.99
N HIS A 136 10.09 4.51 14.08
CA HIS A 136 11.48 4.93 14.07
C HIS A 136 12.34 4.08 13.12
N VAL A 137 12.20 2.74 13.16
CA VAL A 137 12.92 1.83 12.25
C VAL A 137 12.63 2.16 10.78
N ILE A 138 11.37 2.39 10.42
CA ILE A 138 11.00 2.79 9.06
C ILE A 138 11.67 4.12 8.70
N THR A 139 11.53 5.14 9.55
CA THR A 139 12.07 6.47 9.25
C THR A 139 13.59 6.47 9.14
N SER A 140 14.32 5.81 10.05
CA SER A 140 15.77 5.72 9.99
C SER A 140 16.24 4.94 8.76
N SER A 141 15.54 3.87 8.39
CA SER A 141 15.87 3.09 7.19
C SER A 141 15.64 3.89 5.91
N LEU A 142 14.59 4.73 5.85
CA LEU A 142 14.35 5.64 4.74
C LEU A 142 15.40 6.75 4.67
N GLU A 143 15.87 7.24 5.82
CA GLU A 143 16.99 8.20 5.88
C GLU A 143 18.30 7.58 5.40
N ASP A 144 18.59 6.34 5.80
CA ASP A 144 19.75 5.58 5.32
C ASP A 144 19.66 5.33 3.80
N GLU A 145 18.49 4.96 3.28
CA GLU A 145 18.28 4.82 1.83
C GLU A 145 18.53 6.15 1.10
N ARG A 146 18.08 7.27 1.67
CA ARG A 146 18.29 8.61 1.12
C ARG A 146 19.75 9.00 1.13
N ASP A 147 20.48 8.70 2.20
CA ASP A 147 21.87 9.14 2.36
C ASP A 147 22.86 8.24 1.60
N ARG A 148 22.47 7.00 1.26
CA ARG A 148 23.19 6.14 0.31
C ARG A 148 23.12 6.64 -1.13
N GLN A 149 22.19 7.55 -1.45
CA GLN A 149 22.09 8.13 -2.78
C GLN A 149 23.11 9.28 -2.93
N PRO A 150 24.02 9.22 -3.92
CA PRO A 150 24.96 10.29 -4.15
C PRO A 150 24.20 11.54 -4.63
N ARG A 151 24.04 12.53 -3.74
CA ARG A 151 23.42 13.83 -4.07
C ARG A 151 24.26 14.66 -5.04
N VAL A 152 25.54 14.33 -5.17
CA VAL A 152 26.51 14.99 -6.03
C VAL A 152 27.26 13.87 -6.75
N THR A 153 27.30 13.91 -8.08
CA THR A 153 28.19 13.04 -8.86
C THR A 153 29.59 13.17 -8.30
N HIS A 154 30.24 12.05 -7.97
CA HIS A 154 31.59 12.09 -7.43
C HIS A 154 32.48 12.89 -8.38
N LEU A 155 33.38 13.71 -7.84
CA LEU A 155 34.28 14.56 -8.65
C LEU A 155 35.10 13.73 -9.67
N PHE A 156 35.29 12.44 -9.40
CA PHE A 156 36.00 11.50 -10.25
C PHE A 156 35.11 10.76 -11.27
N ASP A 157 33.79 10.96 -11.22
CA ASP A 157 32.83 10.37 -12.16
C ASP A 157 32.63 11.28 -13.38
N VAL A 158 33.74 11.51 -14.09
CA VAL A 158 33.81 12.35 -15.31
C VAL A 158 32.87 11.80 -16.40
N HIS A 159 32.66 10.49 -16.43
CA HIS A 159 31.85 9.82 -17.45
C HIS A 159 30.35 10.16 -17.33
N SER A 160 29.87 10.38 -16.10
CA SER A 160 28.49 10.84 -15.83
C SER A 160 28.26 12.31 -16.25
N LEU A 161 29.31 13.14 -16.21
CA LEU A 161 29.25 14.53 -16.67
C LEU A 161 29.24 14.63 -18.20
N GLU A 162 30.00 13.78 -18.89
CA GLU A 162 30.00 13.71 -20.36
C GLU A 162 28.60 13.35 -20.89
N GLN A 163 27.94 12.38 -20.26
CA GLN A 163 26.62 11.89 -20.66
C GLN A 163 25.47 12.88 -20.39
N GLN A 164 25.61 13.73 -19.36
CA GLN A 164 24.67 14.84 -19.11
C GLN A 164 24.83 16.00 -20.10
N SER A 165 26.05 16.22 -20.62
CA SER A 165 26.33 17.33 -21.54
C SER A 165 25.67 17.18 -22.92
N GLU A 166 25.42 15.94 -23.35
CA GLU A 166 24.82 15.67 -24.67
C GLU A 166 23.32 16.03 -24.73
N ILE A 167 22.64 16.19 -23.58
CA ILE A 167 21.17 16.28 -23.53
C ILE A 167 20.67 17.72 -23.32
N THR A 168 21.52 18.72 -23.00
CA THR A 168 21.01 20.11 -22.91
C THR A 168 22.06 21.20 -23.14
N PRO A 169 22.00 21.98 -24.24
CA PRO A 169 22.68 23.26 -24.29
C PRO A 169 21.79 24.30 -23.56
N LYS A 170 21.90 24.41 -22.23
CA LYS A 170 21.40 25.61 -21.55
C LYS A 170 22.47 26.68 -21.66
N GLN A 171 22.17 27.70 -22.46
CA GLN A 171 23.00 28.87 -22.71
C GLN A 171 23.27 29.60 -21.38
N ILE A 172 24.49 29.48 -20.85
CA ILE A 172 24.91 30.21 -19.65
C ILE A 172 25.32 31.62 -20.09
N THR A 173 24.46 32.60 -19.89
CA THR A 173 24.78 34.01 -20.13
C THR A 173 25.41 34.59 -18.87
N CYS A 174 26.74 34.63 -18.82
CA CYS A 174 27.46 35.38 -17.79
C CYS A 174 27.24 36.89 -18.02
N ARG A 175 26.47 37.53 -17.14
CA ARG A 175 26.47 39.00 -17.02
C ARG A 175 27.59 39.41 -16.07
N THR A 176 28.66 39.94 -16.65
CA THR A 176 29.69 40.67 -15.89
C THR A 176 29.09 41.99 -15.40
N ARG A 177 29.23 42.29 -14.11
CA ARG A 177 28.97 43.61 -13.54
C ARG A 177 30.27 44.41 -13.49
#